data_AF-A0A8H6W8I9-F1
#
_entry.id   AF-A0A8H6W8I9-F1
#
_cell.length_a   1.000
_cell.length_b   1.000
_cell.length_c   1.000
_cell.angle_alpha   90.00
_cell.angle_beta   90.00
_cell.angle_gamma   90.00
#
_symmetry.space_group_name_H-M   'P 1'
#
loop_
_entity.id
_entity.type
_entity.pdbx_description
1 polymer ?
#
loop_
_entity_poly.entity_id
_entity_poly.type
_entity_poly.pdbx_seq_one_letter_code
_entity_poly.pdbx_strand_id
1 'polypeptide(L)'
;MRGIRPRQQTLRPVQPSTFWRHFASCAPSQNINVQDYVRTLEKLTDSTGLEKVPDRRVAFGRMARQYSYLKMMKRGGRGHEANGIVTTPPGALAVRCWACPDASRNLPSGWDKVPESKAYLYKLMLAFDANFRLKNKLRAGERMDPALTDGLGYFVRSGPYKEHIKTLVDEKDISAL
;
A
#
# COMPACT_ATOMS: atom_id res chain seq x y z
N MET A 1 8.32 48.70 33.71
CA MET A 1 7.71 47.41 33.33
C MET A 1 8.30 46.98 31.99
N ARG A 2 9.13 45.93 31.94
CA ARG A 2 9.74 45.46 30.68
C ARG A 2 8.77 44.49 30.02
N GLY A 3 8.25 44.87 28.85
CA GLY A 3 7.34 44.04 28.07
C GLY A 3 7.96 42.70 27.70
N ILE A 4 7.28 41.61 28.06
CA ILE A 4 7.62 40.26 27.65
C ILE A 4 7.31 40.17 26.15
N ARG A 5 8.35 40.15 25.31
CA ARG A 5 8.17 39.85 23.88
C ARG A 5 7.75 38.38 23.74
N PRO A 6 6.69 38.07 22.97
CA PRO A 6 6.30 36.69 22.75
C PRO A 6 7.46 35.96 22.08
N ARG A 7 7.85 34.82 22.65
CA ARG A 7 8.88 33.95 22.11
C ARG A 7 8.35 33.41 20.79
N GLN A 8 8.76 34.01 19.67
CA GLN A 8 8.61 33.37 18.36
C GLN A 8 9.38 32.06 18.44
N GLN A 9 8.66 30.95 18.64
CA GLN A 9 9.22 29.62 18.45
C GLN A 9 9.53 29.53 16.96
N THR A 10 10.80 29.73 16.60
CA THR A 10 11.29 29.36 15.29
C THR A 10 11.10 27.86 15.14
N LEU A 11 9.99 27.44 14.52
CA LEU A 11 9.76 26.06 14.13
C LEU A 11 10.95 25.67 13.25
N ARG A 12 11.84 24.80 13.77
CA ARG A 12 12.92 24.26 12.95
C ARG A 12 12.26 23.57 11.76
N PRO A 13 12.67 23.84 10.52
CA PRO A 13 12.12 23.15 9.36
C PRO A 13 12.39 21.65 9.55
N VAL A 14 11.33 20.90 9.83
CA VAL A 14 11.39 19.44 9.87
C VAL A 14 11.75 19.01 8.46
N GLN A 15 12.90 18.37 8.31
CA GLN A 15 13.36 17.87 7.01
C GLN A 15 12.23 17.05 6.38
N PRO A 16 11.84 17.30 5.11
CA PRO A 16 10.68 16.63 4.50
C PRO A 16 10.73 15.09 4.61
N SER A 17 11.95 14.53 4.61
CA SER A 17 12.19 13.10 4.77
C SER A 17 11.81 12.54 6.16
N THR A 18 11.93 13.34 7.22
CA THR A 18 11.58 12.94 8.60
C THR A 18 10.06 12.96 8.82
N PHE A 19 9.36 13.94 8.24
CA PHE A 19 7.91 14.03 8.28
C PHE A 19 7.22 12.82 7.65
N TRP A 20 7.62 12.43 6.44
CA TRP A 20 7.02 11.28 5.75
C TRP A 20 7.34 9.95 6.42
N ARG A 21 8.52 9.82 7.02
CA ARG A 21 8.88 8.65 7.82
C ARG A 21 7.99 8.53 9.07
N HIS A 22 7.69 9.65 9.73
CA HIS A 22 6.81 9.66 10.90
C HIS A 22 5.41 9.15 10.52
N PHE A 23 4.76 9.76 9.52
CA PHE A 23 3.45 9.31 9.06
C PHE A 23 3.45 7.83 8.65
N ALA A 24 4.43 7.40 7.85
CA ALA A 24 4.51 6.02 7.37
C ALA A 24 4.79 4.99 8.49
N SER A 25 5.33 5.43 9.64
CA SER A 25 5.52 4.59 10.83
C SER A 25 4.24 4.52 11.66
N CYS A 26 3.61 5.67 11.92
CA CYS A 26 2.38 5.76 12.72
C CYS A 26 1.17 5.10 12.04
N ALA A 27 1.03 5.24 10.72
CA ALA A 27 -0.12 4.72 9.99
C ALA A 27 -0.35 3.21 10.24
N PRO A 28 0.63 2.30 10.03
CA PRO A 28 0.43 0.88 10.32
C PRO A 28 0.47 0.54 11.81
N SER A 29 1.33 1.19 12.61
CA SER A 29 1.51 0.83 14.02
C SER A 29 0.33 1.24 14.92
N GLN A 30 -0.33 2.34 14.59
CA GLN A 30 -1.44 2.90 15.35
C GLN A 30 -2.76 2.89 14.57
N ASN A 31 -2.79 2.28 13.38
CA ASN A 31 -3.93 2.25 12.48
C ASN A 31 -4.51 3.66 12.19
N ILE A 32 -3.63 4.63 12.02
CA ILE A 32 -4.00 6.04 11.81
C ILE A 32 -4.24 6.29 10.32
N ASN A 33 -5.42 6.83 9.98
CA ASN A 33 -5.73 7.27 8.62
C ASN A 33 -5.26 8.73 8.38
N VAL A 34 -5.31 9.16 7.12
CA VAL A 34 -4.89 10.52 6.71
C VAL A 34 -5.69 11.62 7.42
N GLN A 35 -7.00 11.41 7.64
CA GLN A 35 -7.86 12.40 8.31
C GLN A 35 -7.39 12.63 9.74
N ASP A 36 -7.20 11.56 10.50
CA ASP A 36 -6.85 11.62 11.92
C ASP A 36 -5.43 12.17 12.11
N TYR A 37 -4.50 11.81 11.23
CA TYR A 37 -3.16 12.36 11.25
C TYR A 37 -3.14 13.87 11.00
N VAL A 38 -3.84 14.34 9.95
CA VAL A 38 -3.92 15.77 9.62
C VAL A 38 -4.62 16.54 10.75
N ARG A 39 -5.71 16.02 11.32
CA ARG A 39 -6.39 16.61 12.48
C ARG A 39 -5.49 16.68 13.71
N THR A 40 -4.63 15.69 13.91
CA THR A 40 -3.66 15.72 15.01
C THR A 40 -2.65 16.84 14.80
N LEU A 41 -2.15 17.04 13.57
CA LEU A 41 -1.25 18.16 13.25
C LEU A 41 -1.93 19.52 13.44
N GLU A 42 -3.20 19.64 13.04
CA GLU A 42 -4.01 20.84 13.27
C GLU A 42 -4.09 21.14 14.77
N LYS A 43 -4.47 20.16 15.60
CA LYS A 43 -4.56 20.32 17.06
C LYS A 43 -3.23 20.61 17.75
N LEU A 44 -2.12 20.07 17.25
CA LEU A 44 -0.78 20.38 17.75
C LEU A 44 -0.34 21.81 17.43
N THR A 45 -0.90 22.39 16.36
CA THR A 45 -0.60 23.76 15.93
C THR A 45 -1.52 24.76 16.62
N ASP A 46 -2.83 24.49 16.60
CA ASP A 46 -3.86 25.23 17.32
C ASP A 46 -4.86 24.26 17.94
N SER A 47 -4.79 24.08 19.26
CA SER A 47 -5.72 23.25 20.01
C SER A 47 -7.06 23.93 20.27
N THR A 48 -7.14 25.25 20.07
CA THR A 48 -8.35 26.04 20.34
C THR A 48 -9.36 25.98 19.19
N GLY A 49 -8.88 25.71 17.97
CA GLY A 49 -9.72 25.69 16.77
C GLY A 49 -10.31 27.05 16.41
N LEU A 50 -9.74 28.13 16.96
CA LEU A 50 -10.18 29.49 16.70
C LEU A 50 -9.74 29.94 15.31
N GLU A 51 -8.60 29.43 14.84
CA GLU A 51 -8.12 29.70 13.49
C GLU A 51 -8.67 28.69 12.48
N LYS A 52 -9.23 29.20 11.37
CA LYS A 52 -9.70 28.36 10.28
C LYS A 52 -8.51 27.88 9.43
N VAL A 53 -8.09 26.64 9.64
CA VAL A 53 -7.08 25.99 8.80
C VAL A 53 -7.69 25.49 7.48
N PRO A 54 -7.07 25.77 6.32
CA PRO A 54 -7.52 25.20 5.04
C PRO A 54 -7.40 23.67 5.02
N ASP A 55 -8.36 22.97 4.40
CA ASP A 55 -8.31 21.50 4.28
C ASP A 55 -7.06 21.04 3.50
N ARG A 56 -6.14 20.36 4.19
CA ARG A 56 -4.92 19.76 3.60
C ARG A 56 -5.02 18.27 3.39
N ARG A 57 -6.14 17.63 3.74
CA ARG A 57 -6.30 16.18 3.72
C ARG A 57 -6.11 15.57 2.33
N VAL A 58 -6.71 16.18 1.30
CA VAL A 58 -6.62 15.66 -0.07
C VAL A 58 -5.18 15.75 -0.59
N ALA A 59 -4.54 16.90 -0.40
CA ALA A 59 -3.13 17.09 -0.77
C ALA A 59 -2.22 16.12 -0.02
N PHE A 60 -2.42 15.99 1.30
CA PHE A 60 -1.69 15.06 2.13
C PHE A 60 -1.87 13.61 1.67
N GLY A 61 -3.11 13.19 1.38
CA GLY A 61 -3.40 11.84 0.89
C GLY A 61 -2.69 11.54 -0.44
N ARG A 62 -2.64 12.50 -1.37
CA ARG A 62 -1.90 12.37 -2.63
C ARG A 62 -0.40 12.22 -2.39
N MET A 63 0.18 13.07 -1.54
CA MET A 63 1.61 13.00 -1.20
C MET A 63 1.96 11.70 -0.47
N ALA A 64 1.12 11.25 0.46
CA ALA A 64 1.28 9.97 1.15
C ALA A 64 1.25 8.79 0.17
N ARG A 65 0.35 8.83 -0.81
CA ARG A 65 0.26 7.82 -1.88
C ARG A 65 1.52 7.79 -2.75
N GLN A 66 2.01 8.95 -3.16
CA GLN A 66 3.27 9.08 -3.91
C GLN A 66 4.47 8.59 -3.10
N TYR A 67 4.53 8.94 -1.80
CA TYR A 67 5.59 8.49 -0.91
C TYR A 67 5.58 6.96 -0.77
N SER A 68 4.42 6.34 -0.53
CA SER A 68 4.28 4.89 -0.47
C SER A 68 4.72 4.21 -1.76
N TYR A 69 4.35 4.77 -2.92
CA TYR A 69 4.81 4.30 -4.23
C TYR A 69 6.34 4.33 -4.37
N LEU A 70 6.97 5.47 -4.05
CA LEU A 70 8.43 5.60 -4.09
C LEU A 70 9.12 4.62 -3.12
N LYS A 71 8.52 4.39 -1.95
CA LYS A 71 9.02 3.40 -0.98
C LYS A 71 8.92 1.97 -1.52
N MET A 72 7.85 1.62 -2.22
CA MET A 72 7.72 0.33 -2.90
C MET A 72 8.80 0.17 -3.98
N MET A 73 8.99 1.17 -4.84
CA MET A 73 10.00 1.16 -5.89
C MET A 73 11.42 1.02 -5.33
N LYS A 74 11.72 1.76 -4.25
CA LYS A 74 13.00 1.66 -3.55
C LYS A 74 13.21 0.26 -2.95
N ARG A 75 12.19 -0.34 -2.34
CA ARG A 75 12.28 -1.70 -1.77
C ARG A 75 12.46 -2.76 -2.84
N GLY A 76 11.82 -2.59 -4.01
CA GLY A 76 11.99 -3.46 -5.17
C GLY A 76 13.27 -3.21 -5.97
N GLY A 77 14.19 -2.36 -5.50
CA GLY A 77 15.47 -2.11 -6.17
C GLY A 77 15.37 -1.41 -7.52
N ARG A 78 14.19 -0.90 -7.92
CA ARG A 78 13.92 -0.40 -9.27
C ARG A 78 14.70 0.86 -9.66
N GLY A 79 15.32 1.52 -8.68
CA GLY A 79 16.24 2.64 -8.93
C GLY A 79 17.62 2.23 -9.46
N HIS A 80 17.97 0.94 -9.39
CA HIS A 80 19.27 0.42 -9.85
C HIS A 80 19.22 -0.21 -11.25
N GLU A 81 18.02 -0.35 -11.82
CA GLU A 81 17.78 -1.02 -13.09
C GLU A 81 17.96 -0.05 -14.27
N ALA A 82 18.46 -0.56 -15.40
CA ALA A 82 18.51 0.22 -16.63
C ALA A 82 17.08 0.60 -17.07
N ASN A 83 16.87 1.88 -17.35
CA ASN A 83 15.54 2.49 -17.61
C ASN A 83 14.56 2.46 -16.40
N GLY A 84 15.06 2.09 -15.22
CA GLY A 84 14.48 2.34 -13.90
C GLY A 84 13.05 1.84 -13.68
N ILE A 85 12.21 2.76 -13.23
CA ILE A 85 10.82 2.49 -12.84
C ILE A 85 9.95 2.09 -14.05
N VAL A 86 10.23 2.63 -15.23
CA VAL A 86 9.41 2.44 -16.44
C VAL A 86 9.44 0.98 -16.91
N THR A 87 10.58 0.31 -16.76
CA THR A 87 10.78 -1.09 -17.17
C THR A 87 10.42 -2.11 -16.09
N THR A 88 9.68 -1.71 -15.05
CA THR A 88 9.30 -2.61 -13.97
C THR A 88 8.34 -3.69 -14.50
N PRO A 89 8.71 -4.99 -14.46
CA PRO A 89 7.84 -6.03 -14.97
C PRO A 89 6.60 -6.21 -14.09
N PRO A 90 5.51 -6.79 -14.64
CA PRO A 90 4.34 -7.14 -13.86
C PRO A 90 4.70 -8.03 -12.66
N GLY A 91 4.14 -7.74 -11.49
CA GLY A 91 4.38 -8.47 -10.25
C GLY A 91 5.77 -8.27 -9.62
N ALA A 92 6.65 -7.45 -10.20
CA ALA A 92 8.03 -7.30 -9.71
C ALA A 92 8.13 -6.63 -8.33
N LEU A 93 7.10 -5.91 -7.88
CA LEU A 93 7.04 -5.30 -6.56
C LEU A 93 6.30 -6.18 -5.53
N ALA A 94 5.80 -7.35 -5.94
CA ALA A 94 5.17 -8.30 -5.04
C ALA A 94 6.25 -8.97 -4.18
N VAL A 95 6.11 -8.88 -2.86
CA VAL A 95 6.99 -9.62 -1.95
C VAL A 95 6.54 -11.08 -1.96
N ARG A 96 7.41 -11.96 -2.41
CA ARG A 96 7.18 -13.41 -2.35
C ARG A 96 7.20 -13.84 -0.88
N CYS A 97 6.27 -14.71 -0.51
CA CYS A 97 6.27 -15.30 0.82
C CYS A 97 7.43 -16.30 0.93
N TRP A 98 8.22 -16.16 2.00
CA TRP A 98 9.38 -17.04 2.26
C TRP A 98 8.97 -18.39 2.84
N ALA A 99 7.80 -18.45 3.47
CA ALA A 99 7.23 -19.66 4.05
C ALA A 99 6.42 -20.49 3.04
N CYS A 100 5.95 -19.89 1.93
CA CYS A 100 5.24 -20.63 0.91
C CYS A 100 6.20 -21.63 0.24
N PRO A 101 5.80 -22.90 0.05
CA PRO A 101 6.62 -23.90 -0.62
C PRO A 101 6.92 -23.48 -2.06
N ASP A 102 8.20 -23.47 -2.42
CA ASP A 102 8.75 -23.10 -3.71
C ASP A 102 9.89 -24.05 -4.08
N ALA A 103 9.64 -24.86 -5.11
CA ALA A 103 10.57 -25.86 -5.61
C ALA A 103 11.94 -25.29 -6.01
N SER A 104 12.01 -24.00 -6.37
CA SER A 104 13.25 -23.35 -6.79
C SER A 104 14.06 -22.76 -5.64
N ARG A 105 13.52 -22.71 -4.41
CA ARG A 105 14.10 -21.92 -3.32
C ARG A 105 14.20 -22.62 -1.98
N ASN A 106 13.10 -23.17 -1.47
CA ASN A 106 13.01 -23.62 -0.07
C ASN A 106 12.54 -25.07 0.09
N LEU A 107 12.29 -25.80 -1.01
CA LEU A 107 12.00 -27.22 -0.96
C LEU A 107 13.28 -28.06 -1.14
N PRO A 108 13.44 -29.16 -0.39
CA PRO A 108 14.58 -30.07 -0.55
C PRO A 108 14.48 -30.87 -1.85
N SER A 109 15.60 -31.36 -2.37
CA SER A 109 15.61 -32.25 -3.53
C SER A 109 14.79 -33.52 -3.27
N GLY A 110 13.95 -33.94 -4.22
CA GLY A 110 13.08 -35.11 -4.07
C GLY A 110 11.81 -34.86 -3.24
N TRP A 111 11.48 -33.60 -2.94
CA TRP A 111 10.21 -33.21 -2.30
C TRP A 111 8.96 -33.74 -3.04
N ASP A 112 9.08 -33.94 -4.36
CA ASP A 112 8.05 -34.43 -5.27
C ASP A 112 7.90 -35.96 -5.26
N LYS A 113 8.91 -36.68 -4.76
CA LYS A 113 8.96 -38.14 -4.73
C LYS A 113 8.61 -38.74 -3.37
N VAL A 114 8.23 -37.91 -2.39
CA VAL A 114 7.84 -38.42 -1.09
C VAL A 114 6.54 -39.22 -1.16
N PRO A 115 6.36 -40.25 -0.33
CA PRO A 115 5.10 -40.99 -0.25
C PRO A 115 3.94 -40.03 0.01
N GLU A 116 2.76 -40.35 -0.54
CA GLU A 116 1.56 -39.51 -0.43
C GLU A 116 1.21 -39.21 1.04
N SER A 117 1.44 -40.16 1.94
CA SER A 117 1.26 -40.00 3.39
C SER A 117 2.10 -38.88 4.01
N LYS A 118 3.16 -38.41 3.34
CA LYS A 118 4.04 -37.31 3.76
C LYS A 118 3.96 -36.08 2.86
N ALA A 119 3.18 -36.11 1.78
CA ALA A 119 3.08 -35.00 0.83
C ALA A 119 2.55 -33.70 1.49
N TYR A 120 1.80 -33.82 2.58
CA TYR A 120 1.30 -32.66 3.35
C TYR A 120 2.40 -31.74 3.88
N LEU A 121 3.63 -32.25 4.07
CA LEU A 121 4.78 -31.48 4.56
C LEU A 121 5.23 -30.38 3.58
N TYR A 122 4.97 -30.57 2.28
CA TYR A 122 5.39 -29.65 1.22
C TYR A 122 4.20 -29.01 0.49
N LYS A 123 2.98 -29.22 0.98
CA LYS A 123 1.76 -28.74 0.34
C LYS A 123 1.58 -27.25 0.58
N LEU A 124 1.27 -26.51 -0.49
CA LEU A 124 0.87 -25.11 -0.38
C LEU A 124 -0.51 -25.02 0.26
N MET A 125 -0.57 -24.50 1.48
CA MET A 125 -1.83 -24.17 2.15
C MET A 125 -2.20 -22.73 1.80
N LEU A 126 -3.26 -22.57 1.01
CA LEU A 126 -3.84 -21.26 0.71
C LEU A 126 -5.03 -21.03 1.64
N ALA A 127 -4.82 -20.22 2.67
CA ALA A 127 -5.91 -19.72 3.50
C ALA A 127 -6.36 -18.36 2.94
N PHE A 128 -7.58 -18.32 2.40
CA PHE A 128 -8.22 -17.08 2.02
C PHE A 128 -9.15 -16.66 3.15
N ASP A 129 -8.85 -15.54 3.80
CA ASP A 129 -9.80 -14.90 4.71
C ASP A 129 -10.92 -14.30 3.87
N ALA A 130 -12.05 -15.01 3.80
CA ALA A 130 -13.22 -14.61 3.02
C ALA A 130 -14.04 -13.49 3.70
N ASN A 131 -13.52 -12.84 4.74
CA ASN A 131 -14.16 -11.67 5.35
C ASN A 131 -13.96 -10.38 4.52
N PHE A 132 -14.00 -10.52 3.19
CA PHE A 132 -13.96 -9.41 2.26
C PHE A 132 -15.29 -8.65 2.33
N ARG A 133 -15.41 -7.69 3.25
CA ARG A 133 -16.33 -6.56 3.05
C ARG A 133 -15.76 -5.64 1.97
N LEU A 134 -15.61 -6.17 0.75
CA LEU A 134 -15.17 -5.43 -0.41
C LEU A 134 -16.33 -4.57 -0.89
N LYS A 135 -16.61 -3.48 -0.18
CA LYS A 135 -17.41 -2.40 -0.77
C LYS A 135 -16.55 -1.81 -1.87
N ASN A 136 -16.80 -2.24 -3.10
CA ASN A 136 -16.36 -1.53 -4.31
C ASN A 136 -16.98 -0.12 -4.25
N LYS A 137 -16.36 0.78 -3.51
CA LYS A 137 -16.68 2.20 -3.61
C LYS A 137 -16.34 2.57 -5.04
N LEU A 138 -17.36 2.99 -5.78
CA LEU A 138 -17.19 3.61 -7.09
C LEU A 138 -16.06 4.63 -6.98
N ARG A 139 -14.92 4.30 -7.59
CA ARG A 139 -13.82 5.25 -7.71
C ARG A 139 -14.25 6.27 -8.75
N ALA A 140 -14.01 7.55 -8.49
CA ALA A 140 -14.00 8.55 -9.56
C ALA A 140 -13.05 7.98 -10.63
N GLY A 141 -13.53 7.86 -11.87
CA GLY A 141 -12.93 6.97 -12.88
C GLY A 141 -11.42 7.09 -13.04
N GLU A 142 -10.82 6.13 -13.75
CA GLU A 142 -9.36 5.96 -13.87
C GLU A 142 -8.56 7.22 -14.27
N ARG A 143 -9.22 8.18 -14.94
CA ARG A 143 -8.67 9.52 -15.24
C ARG A 143 -8.41 10.39 -14.00
N MET A 144 -9.29 10.34 -13.00
CA MET A 144 -9.21 11.19 -11.80
C MET A 144 -8.37 10.56 -10.69
N ASP A 145 -8.32 9.23 -10.62
CA ASP A 145 -7.51 8.47 -9.65
C ASP A 145 -6.79 7.29 -10.31
N PRO A 146 -5.76 7.56 -11.14
CA PRO A 146 -5.03 6.50 -11.85
C PRO A 146 -4.24 5.64 -10.86
N ALA A 147 -4.16 4.33 -11.10
CA ALA A 147 -3.36 3.41 -10.29
C ALA A 147 -1.85 3.63 -10.50
N LEU A 148 -1.10 3.92 -9.43
CA LEU A 148 0.36 4.09 -9.51
C LEU A 148 1.12 2.76 -9.68
N THR A 149 0.53 1.65 -9.23
CA THR A 149 1.16 0.31 -9.22
C THR A 149 0.36 -0.70 -10.03
N ASP A 150 -0.30 -0.27 -11.11
CA ASP A 150 -1.16 -1.15 -11.92
C ASP A 150 -0.40 -2.38 -12.42
N GLY A 151 -0.76 -3.55 -11.93
CA GLY A 151 -0.08 -4.80 -12.27
C GLY A 151 1.33 -4.99 -11.71
N LEU A 152 1.88 -4.05 -10.94
CA LEU A 152 3.27 -4.13 -10.47
C LEU A 152 3.41 -4.91 -9.15
N GLY A 153 2.34 -4.99 -8.36
CA GLY A 153 2.29 -5.68 -7.07
C GLY A 153 1.55 -7.02 -7.15
N TYR A 154 0.73 -7.31 -6.14
CA TYR A 154 -0.03 -8.56 -6.06
C TYR A 154 -1.23 -8.63 -7.00
N PHE A 155 -1.76 -7.48 -7.42
CA PHE A 155 -2.91 -7.42 -8.32
C PHE A 155 -2.43 -7.43 -9.78
N VAL A 156 -3.21 -8.09 -10.64
CA VAL A 156 -3.02 -8.07 -12.10
C VAL A 156 -3.30 -6.68 -12.68
N ARG A 157 -2.81 -6.44 -13.90
CA ARG A 157 -3.08 -5.20 -14.63
C ARG A 157 -4.56 -5.02 -14.88
N SER A 158 -5.06 -3.79 -14.72
CA SER A 158 -6.48 -3.48 -14.83
C SER A 158 -7.05 -3.76 -16.22
N GLY A 159 -6.30 -3.47 -17.29
CA GLY A 159 -6.74 -3.68 -18.68
C GLY A 159 -7.09 -5.14 -18.98
N PRO A 160 -6.11 -6.07 -18.92
CA PRO A 160 -6.35 -7.50 -19.13
C PRO A 160 -7.40 -8.08 -18.20
N TYR A 161 -7.46 -7.61 -16.95
CA TYR A 161 -8.48 -8.04 -15.99
C TYR A 161 -9.89 -7.65 -16.41
N LYS A 162 -10.10 -6.42 -16.90
CA LYS A 162 -11.41 -5.97 -17.40
C LYS A 162 -11.81 -6.73 -18.66
N GLU A 163 -10.87 -7.07 -19.53
CA GLU A 163 -11.12 -7.91 -20.71
C GLU A 163 -11.56 -9.32 -20.32
N HIS A 164 -10.87 -9.91 -19.34
CA HIS A 164 -11.24 -11.21 -18.80
C HIS A 164 -12.62 -11.21 -18.12
N ILE A 165 -12.96 -10.17 -17.35
CA ILE A 165 -14.31 -10.09 -16.74
C ILE A 165 -15.40 -10.07 -17.82
N LYS A 166 -15.18 -9.42 -18.96
CA LYS A 166 -16.17 -9.37 -20.04
C LYS A 166 -16.50 -10.75 -20.62
N THR A 167 -15.56 -11.71 -20.56
CA THR A 167 -15.81 -13.07 -21.04
C THR A 167 -16.65 -13.90 -20.07
N LEU A 168 -16.79 -13.45 -18.83
CA LEU A 168 -17.46 -14.20 -17.75
C LEU A 168 -18.84 -13.62 -17.38
N VAL A 169 -19.37 -12.68 -18.16
CA VAL A 169 -20.65 -12.00 -17.86
C VAL A 169 -21.83 -12.97 -17.83
N ASP A 170 -21.77 -14.06 -18.62
CA ASP A 170 -22.84 -15.05 -18.72
C ASP A 170 -22.68 -16.24 -17.75
N GLU A 171 -21.58 -16.31 -16.98
CA GLU A 171 -21.41 -17.35 -15.98
C GLU A 171 -22.37 -17.11 -14.81
N LYS A 172 -23.15 -18.14 -14.46
CA LYS A 172 -23.99 -18.10 -13.27
C LYS A 172 -23.09 -18.13 -12.04
N ASP A 173 -23.21 -17.10 -11.20
CA ASP A 173 -22.60 -17.08 -9.87
C ASP A 173 -22.95 -18.38 -9.13
N ILE A 174 -21.91 -19.08 -8.65
CA ILE A 174 -22.08 -20.27 -7.83
C ILE A 174 -22.52 -19.78 -6.46
N SER A 175 -23.81 -19.88 -6.17
CA SER A 175 -24.33 -19.64 -4.81
C SER A 175 -23.67 -20.62 -3.85
N ALA A 176 -22.74 -20.13 -3.02
CA ALA A 176 -22.23 -20.89 -1.91
C ALA A 176 -23.38 -21.16 -0.94
N LEU A 177 -23.74 -22.44 -0.79
CA LEU A 177 -24.69 -22.95 0.20
C LEU A 177 -24.28 -22.58 1.63
#